data_AF-A0A350H918-F1
#
_entry.id   AF-A0A350H918-F1
#
_cell.length_a   1.000
_cell.length_b   1.000
_cell.length_c   1.000
_cell.angle_alpha   90.00
_cell.angle_beta   90.00
_cell.angle_gamma   90.00
#
_symmetry.space_group_name_H-M   'P 1'
#
loop_
_entity.id
_entity.type
_entity.pdbx_description
1 polymer ?
#
loop_
_entity_poly.entity_id
_entity_poly.type
_entity_poly.pdbx_seq_one_letter_code
_entity_poly.pdbx_strand_id
1 'polypeptide(L)'
;KNCFREATPDTIKTLTDGGFGPYPSYALSIGSTDVSWIVLDLGQVYDSIFAVAVYGIGHSGTAGKYYLIFDDDTTDGWGEKADSVSMNEDYFYFENLNASARFVRIELSAISGMGIGYCREISVFKKN
;
A
#
# COMPACT_ATOMS: atom_id res chain seq x y z
N LYS A 1 -19.55 -8.94 -9.24
CA LYS A 1 -19.54 -8.43 -7.86
C LYS A 1 -18.09 -8.35 -7.45
N ASN A 2 -17.57 -7.15 -7.21
CA ASN A 2 -16.21 -6.99 -6.68
C ASN A 2 -16.27 -7.48 -5.23
N CYS A 3 -15.53 -8.53 -4.91
CA CYS A 3 -15.50 -9.10 -3.57
C CYS A 3 -14.38 -8.39 -2.82
N PHE A 4 -14.74 -7.45 -1.95
CA PHE A 4 -13.78 -6.68 -1.19
C PHE A 4 -13.27 -7.54 -0.03
N ARG A 5 -11.98 -7.88 -0.02
CA ARG A 5 -11.32 -8.49 1.14
C ARG A 5 -10.25 -7.54 1.66
N GLU A 6 -10.33 -7.28 2.96
CA GLU A 6 -9.30 -6.60 3.74
C GLU A 6 -8.14 -7.57 4.00
N ALA A 7 -6.93 -7.17 3.66
CA ALA A 7 -5.73 -7.83 4.18
C ALA A 7 -5.38 -7.17 5.52
N THR A 8 -5.65 -7.86 6.61
CA THR A 8 -5.30 -7.41 7.97
C THR A 8 -3.83 -7.76 8.28
N PRO A 9 -3.20 -7.10 9.27
CA PRO A 9 -1.78 -7.25 9.62
C PRO A 9 -1.30 -8.69 9.86
N ASP A 10 -2.19 -9.63 10.15
CA ASP A 10 -1.89 -11.06 10.31
C ASP A 10 -1.30 -11.73 9.05
N THR A 11 -1.39 -11.08 7.88
CA THR A 11 -0.81 -11.56 6.62
C THR A 11 0.45 -10.81 6.17
N ILE A 12 0.86 -9.79 6.93
CA ILE A 12 1.97 -8.92 6.57
C ILE A 12 3.19 -9.28 7.43
N LYS A 13 4.27 -9.74 6.78
CA LYS A 13 5.55 -9.96 7.46
C LYS A 13 6.39 -8.68 7.37
N THR A 14 6.87 -8.20 8.52
CA THR A 14 7.90 -7.16 8.57
C THR A 14 9.20 -7.74 8.00
N LEU A 15 9.72 -7.15 6.94
CA LEU A 15 11.05 -7.43 6.41
C LEU A 15 12.05 -6.49 7.10
N THR A 16 13.13 -7.05 7.62
CA THR A 16 14.21 -6.30 8.28
C THR A 16 15.40 -6.02 7.35
N ASP A 17 15.38 -6.56 6.12
CA ASP A 17 16.48 -6.52 5.15
C ASP A 17 16.03 -6.30 3.69
N GLY A 18 14.84 -5.73 3.49
CA GLY A 18 14.22 -5.54 2.18
C GLY A 18 15.12 -4.82 1.14
N GLY A 19 14.75 -4.90 -0.13
CA GLY A 19 15.53 -4.38 -1.26
C GLY A 19 15.79 -2.86 -1.20
N PHE A 20 15.06 -2.13 -0.35
CA PHE A 20 15.24 -0.69 -0.11
C PHE A 20 16.18 -0.33 1.05
N GLY A 21 16.77 -1.30 1.77
CA GLY A 21 17.74 -1.05 2.84
C GLY A 21 17.14 -1.14 4.26
N PRO A 22 17.62 -0.36 5.26
CA PRO A 22 17.26 -0.55 6.67
C PRO A 22 15.87 0.01 7.05
N TYR A 23 14.99 0.23 6.07
CA TYR A 23 13.68 0.85 6.30
C TYR A 23 12.65 -0.22 6.68
N PRO A 24 11.62 0.13 7.48
CA PRO A 24 10.50 -0.76 7.75
C PRO A 24 9.82 -1.12 6.43
N SER A 25 9.90 -2.40 6.09
CA SER A 25 9.36 -2.95 4.85
C SER A 25 8.35 -4.04 5.15
N TYR A 26 7.31 -4.13 4.32
CA TYR A 26 6.18 -5.04 4.53
C TYR A 26 6.00 -5.92 3.30
N ALA A 27 5.88 -7.25 3.48
CA ALA A 27 5.60 -8.20 2.41
C ALA A 27 4.22 -8.83 2.59
N LEU A 28 3.55 -9.10 1.46
CA LEU A 28 2.20 -9.65 1.42
C LEU A 28 2.06 -10.72 0.32
N SER A 29 1.38 -11.82 0.64
CA SER A 29 0.92 -12.79 -0.34
C SER A 29 -0.55 -13.11 -0.06
N ILE A 30 -1.41 -12.86 -1.05
CA ILE A 30 -2.85 -13.06 -0.97
C ILE A 30 -3.23 -14.15 -1.98
N GLY A 31 -3.84 -15.24 -1.51
CA GLY A 31 -4.34 -16.30 -2.39
C GLY A 31 -5.60 -15.93 -3.19
N SER A 32 -6.05 -14.66 -3.15
CA SER A 32 -7.34 -14.21 -3.70
C SER A 32 -7.15 -13.19 -4.81
N THR A 33 -7.97 -13.25 -5.86
CA THR A 33 -7.88 -12.40 -7.05
C THR A 33 -8.84 -11.21 -7.02
N ASP A 34 -9.49 -10.94 -5.89
CA ASP A 34 -10.56 -9.95 -5.73
C ASP A 34 -10.19 -8.77 -4.82
N VAL A 35 -8.98 -8.74 -4.27
CA VAL A 35 -8.52 -7.69 -3.36
C VAL A 35 -8.28 -6.38 -4.11
N SER A 36 -9.08 -5.36 -3.82
CA SER A 36 -8.97 -4.03 -4.46
C SER A 36 -8.14 -3.03 -3.67
N TRP A 37 -7.77 -3.34 -2.43
CA TRP A 37 -6.98 -2.48 -1.57
C TRP A 37 -6.29 -3.26 -0.44
N ILE A 38 -5.20 -2.70 0.08
CA ILE A 38 -4.42 -3.20 1.22
C ILE A 38 -4.34 -2.08 2.25
N VAL A 39 -4.50 -2.38 3.53
CA VAL A 39 -4.25 -1.44 4.63
C VAL A 39 -3.04 -1.91 5.43
N LEU A 40 -2.11 -0.98 5.68
CA LEU A 40 -0.97 -1.17 6.58
C LEU A 40 -1.25 -0.40 7.87
N ASP A 41 -1.23 -1.08 9.03
CA ASP A 41 -1.13 -0.43 10.34
C ASP A 41 0.35 -0.24 10.69
N LEU A 42 0.77 1.01 10.84
CA LEU A 42 2.14 1.37 11.18
C LEU A 42 2.46 1.24 12.67
N GLY A 43 1.46 0.87 13.49
CA GLY A 43 1.55 0.63 14.93
C GLY A 43 1.53 1.88 15.81
N GLN A 44 1.75 3.05 15.20
CA GLN A 44 1.67 4.37 15.85
C GLN A 44 1.42 5.45 14.78
N VAL A 45 0.98 6.62 15.23
CA VAL A 45 0.85 7.80 14.36
C VAL A 45 2.24 8.36 14.05
N TYR A 46 2.49 8.62 12.77
CA TYR A 46 3.66 9.36 12.32
C TYR A 46 3.24 10.70 11.72
N ASP A 47 3.81 11.79 12.21
CA ASP A 47 3.41 13.15 11.85
C ASP A 47 3.95 13.62 10.49
N SER A 48 4.86 12.84 9.86
CA SER A 48 5.51 13.26 8.61
C SER A 48 5.90 12.06 7.74
N ILE A 49 4.92 11.47 7.07
CA ILE A 49 5.15 10.54 5.96
C ILE A 49 5.36 11.37 4.69
N PHE A 50 6.51 11.16 4.02
CA PHE A 50 6.89 11.94 2.83
C PHE A 50 6.96 11.11 1.54
N ALA A 51 7.09 9.78 1.65
CA ALA A 51 7.05 8.88 0.50
C ALA A 51 6.54 7.48 0.90
N VAL A 52 5.95 6.77 -0.06
CA VAL A 52 5.66 5.33 0.03
C VAL A 52 6.09 4.68 -1.27
N ALA A 53 6.88 3.62 -1.20
CA ALA A 53 7.33 2.85 -2.36
C ALA A 53 6.83 1.42 -2.28
N VAL A 54 6.49 0.84 -3.43
CA VAL A 54 5.97 -0.51 -3.55
C VAL A 54 6.74 -1.25 -4.65
N TYR A 55 7.21 -2.45 -4.33
CA TYR A 55 8.01 -3.28 -5.21
C TYR A 55 7.49 -4.72 -5.28
N GLY A 56 7.59 -5.31 -6.47
CA GLY A 56 7.10 -6.63 -6.81
C GLY A 56 5.62 -6.78 -6.51
N ILE A 57 4.77 -5.87 -6.99
CA ILE A 57 3.33 -6.03 -6.91
C ILE A 57 2.83 -6.94 -8.03
N GLY A 58 2.10 -8.01 -7.68
CA GLY A 58 1.40 -8.83 -8.64
C GLY A 58 -0.10 -8.59 -8.55
N HIS A 59 -0.75 -8.36 -9.68
CA HIS A 59 -2.20 -8.21 -9.76
C HIS A 59 -2.78 -8.94 -10.98
N SER A 60 -4.08 -9.27 -10.94
CA SER A 60 -4.82 -9.69 -12.12
C SER A 60 -5.26 -8.50 -12.96
N GLY A 61 -5.56 -8.73 -14.25
CA GLY A 61 -6.08 -7.71 -15.16
C GLY A 61 -5.04 -6.70 -15.67
N THR A 62 -5.48 -5.76 -16.51
CA THR A 62 -4.62 -4.70 -17.05
C THR A 62 -4.22 -3.71 -15.96
N ALA A 63 -2.94 -3.37 -15.88
CA ALA A 63 -2.44 -2.41 -14.89
C ALA A 63 -3.14 -1.03 -15.03
N GLY A 64 -3.81 -0.61 -13.96
CA GLY A 64 -4.34 0.76 -13.76
C GLY A 64 -3.36 1.61 -12.97
N LYS A 65 -3.84 2.65 -12.29
CA LYS A 65 -3.10 3.39 -11.25
C LYS A 65 -3.29 2.77 -9.87
N TYR A 66 -2.42 3.14 -8.92
CA TYR A 66 -2.67 2.96 -7.50
C TYR A 66 -2.94 4.30 -6.82
N TYR A 67 -3.79 4.27 -5.80
CA TYR A 67 -4.06 5.38 -4.91
C TYR A 67 -3.49 5.08 -3.52
N LEU A 68 -3.00 6.13 -2.88
CA LEU A 68 -2.60 6.09 -1.47
C LEU A 68 -3.56 6.95 -0.66
N ILE A 69 -4.02 6.43 0.48
CA ILE A 69 -4.91 7.15 1.40
C ILE A 69 -4.43 6.93 2.83
N PHE A 70 -4.58 7.95 3.66
CA PHE A 70 -4.10 7.98 5.04
C PHE A 70 -5.26 8.14 6.03
N ASP A 71 -5.05 7.60 7.23
CA ASP A 71 -5.90 7.81 8.42
C ASP A 71 -5.02 7.72 9.69
N ASP A 72 -5.31 8.49 10.72
CA ASP A 72 -4.57 8.54 11.99
C ASP A 72 -5.30 7.86 13.16
N ASP A 73 -6.60 7.57 13.03
CA ASP A 73 -7.47 7.13 14.13
C ASP A 73 -8.18 5.80 13.83
N THR A 74 -8.85 5.68 12.67
CA THR A 74 -9.68 4.52 12.33
C THR A 74 -9.43 4.01 10.90
N THR A 75 -10.17 2.98 10.47
CA THR A 75 -10.21 2.56 9.06
C THR A 75 -11.53 2.95 8.38
N ASP A 76 -12.33 3.78 9.05
CA ASP A 76 -13.69 4.14 8.65
C ASP A 76 -13.78 5.57 8.04
N GLY A 77 -12.68 6.33 8.07
CA GLY A 77 -12.61 7.76 7.74
C GLY A 77 -11.49 8.15 6.77
N TRP A 78 -11.32 7.41 5.68
CA TRP A 78 -10.23 7.64 4.71
C TRP A 78 -10.17 9.08 4.15
N GLY A 79 -8.98 9.69 4.21
CA GLY A 79 -8.70 11.02 3.67
C GLY A 79 -8.63 11.11 2.13
N GLU A 80 -8.01 12.18 1.63
CA GLU A 80 -7.84 12.38 0.19
C GLU A 80 -6.90 11.34 -0.45
N LYS A 81 -7.17 11.01 -1.71
CA LYS A 81 -6.36 10.09 -2.50
C LYS A 81 -5.15 10.81 -3.10
N ALA A 82 -3.97 10.23 -2.93
CA ALA A 82 -2.78 10.58 -3.69
C ALA A 82 -2.57 9.60 -4.86
N ASP A 83 -2.26 10.12 -6.05
CA ASP A 83 -1.94 9.32 -7.25
C ASP A 83 -0.51 8.75 -7.17
N SER A 84 -0.33 7.51 -7.65
CA SER A 84 1.00 6.94 -7.90
C SER A 84 1.72 7.69 -9.03
N VAL A 85 3.02 7.95 -8.87
CA VAL A 85 3.81 8.78 -9.81
C VAL A 85 4.41 7.99 -10.97
N SER A 86 4.90 6.77 -10.74
CA SER A 86 5.46 5.89 -11.77
C SER A 86 4.91 4.49 -11.60
N MET A 87 4.63 3.79 -12.70
CA MET A 87 4.27 2.39 -12.71
C MET A 87 5.05 1.70 -13.81
N ASN A 88 6.03 0.89 -13.45
CA ASN A 88 6.42 -0.22 -14.31
C ASN A 88 5.71 -1.49 -13.80
N GLU A 89 5.82 -2.61 -14.51
CA GLU A 89 5.02 -3.81 -14.21
C GLU A 89 5.16 -4.30 -12.75
N ASP A 90 6.24 -3.94 -12.04
CA ASP A 90 6.52 -4.43 -10.69
C ASP A 90 6.79 -3.31 -9.64
N TYR A 91 6.80 -2.03 -9.99
CA TYR A 91 7.20 -0.96 -9.08
C TYR A 91 6.39 0.32 -9.27
N PHE A 92 5.99 0.90 -8.14
CA PHE A 92 5.40 2.23 -8.10
C PHE A 92 5.68 2.94 -6.78
N TYR A 93 5.50 4.26 -6.78
CA TYR A 93 5.73 5.07 -5.59
C TYR A 93 4.84 6.31 -5.55
N PHE A 94 4.77 6.86 -4.35
CA PHE A 94 4.14 8.12 -3.99
C PHE A 94 5.21 8.99 -3.33
N GLU A 95 5.34 10.24 -3.75
CA GLU A 95 6.32 11.20 -3.23
C GLU A 95 5.67 12.57 -2.98
N ASN A 96 6.43 13.50 -2.39
CA ASN A 96 5.95 14.83 -2.01
C ASN A 96 4.71 14.77 -1.10
N LEU A 97 4.64 13.72 -0.28
CA LEU A 97 3.60 13.57 0.73
C LEU A 97 3.91 14.49 1.91
N ASN A 98 2.86 14.98 2.55
CA ASN A 98 2.95 15.72 3.81
C ASN A 98 1.78 15.30 4.69
N ALA A 99 1.75 14.02 5.03
CA ALA A 99 0.63 13.39 5.73
C ALA A 99 1.04 12.91 7.12
N SER A 100 0.13 13.11 8.08
CA SER A 100 0.14 12.38 9.35
C SER A 100 -0.70 11.12 9.18
N ALA A 101 -0.21 9.96 9.61
CA ALA A 101 -0.98 8.72 9.54
C ALA A 101 -0.48 7.64 10.50
N ARG A 102 -1.41 6.79 10.93
CA ARG A 102 -1.15 5.44 11.46
C ARG A 102 -1.48 4.37 10.43
N PHE A 103 -2.54 4.55 9.66
CA PHE A 103 -2.99 3.62 8.65
C PHE A 103 -2.66 4.14 7.25
N VAL A 104 -2.15 3.25 6.41
CA VAL A 104 -1.83 3.54 5.00
C VAL A 104 -2.59 2.56 4.12
N ARG A 105 -3.49 3.07 3.29
CA ARG A 105 -4.24 2.27 2.32
C ARG A 105 -3.69 2.44 0.91
N ILE A 106 -3.32 1.32 0.30
CA ILE A 106 -3.00 1.25 -1.12
C ILE A 106 -4.23 0.67 -1.83
N GLU A 107 -4.82 1.42 -2.75
CA GLU A 107 -6.03 1.05 -3.47
C GLU A 107 -5.79 1.02 -4.98
N LEU A 108 -6.34 0.02 -5.65
CA LEU A 108 -6.38 -0.03 -7.12
C LEU A 108 -7.32 1.05 -7.67
N SER A 109 -6.88 1.79 -8.69
CA SER A 109 -7.80 2.61 -9.48
C SER A 109 -8.77 1.66 -10.17
N ALA A 110 -10.04 1.69 -9.78
CA ALA A 110 -11.01 0.66 -10.16
C ALA A 110 -11.03 0.37 -11.66
N ILE A 111 -10.51 -0.79 -12.05
CA ILE A 111 -10.67 -1.39 -13.38
C ILE A 111 -11.29 -2.77 -13.18
N SER A 112 -12.30 -3.08 -14.00
CA SER A 112 -13.01 -4.37 -13.95
C SER A 112 -12.03 -5.54 -14.10
N GLY A 113 -12.06 -6.48 -13.16
CA GLY A 113 -11.23 -7.70 -13.19
C GLY A 113 -9.82 -7.57 -12.59
N MET A 114 -9.50 -6.43 -11.97
CA MET A 114 -8.26 -6.28 -11.21
C MET A 114 -8.39 -6.74 -9.77
N GLY A 115 -7.32 -7.36 -9.26
CA GLY A 115 -7.15 -7.68 -7.85
C GLY A 115 -5.69 -7.90 -7.50
N ILE A 116 -5.25 -7.38 -6.36
CA ILE A 116 -3.89 -7.51 -5.84
C ILE A 116 -3.70 -8.93 -5.31
N GLY A 117 -2.72 -9.67 -5.85
CA GLY A 117 -2.40 -11.03 -5.44
C GLY A 117 -1.17 -11.12 -4.55
N TYR A 118 -0.17 -10.26 -4.75
CA TYR A 118 1.00 -10.21 -3.86
C TYR A 118 1.69 -8.86 -3.92
N CYS A 119 2.50 -8.57 -2.91
CA CYS A 119 3.48 -7.51 -2.91
C CYS A 119 4.75 -8.01 -2.23
N ARG A 120 5.90 -7.90 -2.90
CA ARG A 120 7.18 -8.28 -2.29
C ARG A 120 7.57 -7.33 -1.18
N GLU A 121 7.36 -6.03 -1.39
CA GLU A 121 7.81 -5.02 -0.46
C GLU A 121 7.01 -3.71 -0.56
N ILE A 122 6.56 -3.21 0.59
CA ILE A 122 6.02 -1.85 0.77
C ILE A 122 6.88 -1.14 1.80
N SER A 123 7.46 -0.01 1.43
CA SER A 123 8.27 0.82 2.34
C SER A 123 7.60 2.17 2.56
N VAL A 124 7.50 2.58 3.83
CA VAL A 124 6.92 3.87 4.24
C VAL A 124 8.04 4.76 4.78
N PHE A 125 8.29 5.87 4.11
CA PHE A 125 9.36 6.80 4.45
C PHE A 125 8.80 8.00 5.22
N LYS A 126 9.40 8.24 6.39
CA LYS A 126 9.00 9.29 7.34
C LYS A 126 10.19 10.14 7.75
N LYS A 127 9.95 11.42 8.08
CA LYS A 127 10.96 12.23 8.76
C LYS A 127 11.02 11.83 10.24
N ASN A 128 12.21 11.90 10.82
CA ASN A 128 12.42 11.71 12.26
C ASN A 128 11.84 12.88 13.05
#